data_AF-A0A8T0FRI4-F1
#
_entry.id   AF-A0A8T0FRI4-F1
#
_cell.length_a   1.000
_cell.length_b   1.000
_cell.length_c   1.000
_cell.angle_alpha   90.00
_cell.angle_beta   90.00
_cell.angle_gamma   90.00
#
_symmetry.space_group_name_H-M   'P 1'
#
loop_
_entity.id
_entity.type
_entity.pdbx_description
1 polymer ?
#
loop_
_entity_poly.entity_id
_entity_poly.type
_entity_poly.pdbx_seq_one_letter_code
_entity_poly.pdbx_strand_id
1 'polypeptide(L)'
;MEKLFDLNDTLDFDDYSLLFNESSISVEELDCMLRHYNKTFSEEDDFCNTTWDGLSCWPATRAGTTVIIKCMEFLNRVPYDTTQNATRECHANGTWAARSDYSECRPLDQKDESFEVLWDVKDAHTIYSIGYGLSLIALAIALWIFMYFSDLRCLRNTIHTNLLVTYLFIDLTWIITAALQTSTSQEANKVACFLVILLII
;
A
#
# COMPACT_ATOMS: atom_id res chain seq x y z
N MET A 1 -23.87 -9.50 -47.35
CA MET A 1 -23.04 -8.28 -47.37
C MET A 1 -23.22 -7.59 -46.02
N GLU A 2 -22.32 -7.59 -45.05
CA GLU A 2 -21.12 -8.35 -44.70
C GLU A 2 -20.75 -7.79 -43.30
N LYS A 3 -20.57 -8.69 -42.30
CA LYS A 3 -19.85 -8.57 -41.01
C LYS A 3 -20.24 -7.41 -40.06
N LEU A 4 -20.86 -7.61 -38.89
CA LEU A 4 -20.43 -8.30 -37.66
C LEU A 4 -19.17 -7.71 -37.02
N PHE A 5 -19.35 -6.96 -35.92
CA PHE A 5 -18.39 -6.93 -34.80
C PHE A 5 -19.13 -6.54 -33.51
N ASP A 6 -19.68 -7.56 -32.85
CA ASP A 6 -19.85 -7.55 -31.41
C ASP A 6 -18.47 -7.40 -30.76
N LEU A 7 -18.31 -6.46 -29.83
CA LEU A 7 -17.25 -6.50 -28.82
C LEU A 7 -17.79 -5.97 -27.50
N ASN A 8 -18.52 -6.87 -26.84
CA ASN A 8 -18.59 -6.95 -25.39
C ASN A 8 -17.30 -7.64 -24.90
N ASP A 9 -16.15 -6.98 -25.01
CA ASP A 9 -14.88 -7.42 -24.42
C ASP A 9 -14.05 -6.20 -24.00
N THR A 10 -13.90 -6.07 -22.68
CA THR A 10 -12.76 -5.49 -21.96
C THR A 10 -12.11 -4.24 -22.57
N LEU A 11 -12.67 -3.07 -22.28
CA LEU A 11 -11.85 -1.86 -22.20
C LEU A 11 -11.22 -1.83 -20.80
N ASP A 12 -9.91 -2.07 -20.78
CA ASP A 12 -9.08 -2.22 -19.60
C ASP A 12 -9.01 -0.95 -18.75
N PHE A 13 -9.01 -1.15 -17.44
CA PHE A 13 -8.91 -0.13 -16.38
C PHE A 13 -7.60 0.69 -16.46
N ASP A 14 -6.59 0.18 -17.16
CA ASP A 14 -5.25 0.76 -17.24
C ASP A 14 -5.13 1.98 -18.18
N ASP A 15 -5.96 2.09 -19.23
CA ASP A 15 -5.88 3.18 -20.22
C ASP A 15 -6.31 4.54 -19.63
N TYR A 16 -7.19 4.48 -18.62
CA TYR A 16 -7.67 5.67 -17.92
C TYR A 16 -6.54 6.32 -17.10
N SER A 17 -5.74 5.52 -16.38
CA SER A 17 -4.70 5.99 -15.44
C SER A 17 -3.66 6.93 -16.06
N LEU A 18 -3.37 6.76 -17.35
CA LEU A 18 -2.38 7.57 -18.08
C LEU A 18 -2.90 8.96 -18.47
N LEU A 19 -4.22 9.14 -18.57
CA LEU A 19 -4.84 10.45 -18.80
C LEU A 19 -4.98 11.28 -17.50
N PHE A 20 -5.00 10.64 -16.33
CA PHE A 20 -5.11 11.32 -15.03
C PHE A 20 -3.81 11.95 -14.56
N ASN A 21 -2.66 11.48 -15.02
CA ASN A 21 -1.39 11.99 -14.51
C ASN A 21 -1.07 13.43 -14.98
N GLU A 22 -1.81 13.95 -15.96
CA GLU A 22 -1.69 15.33 -16.48
C GLU A 22 -2.76 16.28 -15.91
N SER A 23 -3.84 15.75 -15.33
CA SER A 23 -4.94 16.55 -14.76
C SER A 23 -4.96 16.37 -13.24
N SER A 24 -4.96 17.48 -12.50
CA SER A 24 -4.88 17.52 -11.03
C SER A 24 -6.13 16.98 -10.31
N ILE A 25 -6.91 16.09 -10.93
CA ILE A 25 -8.20 15.59 -10.45
C ILE A 25 -8.00 14.16 -9.95
N SER A 26 -8.50 13.86 -8.75
CA SER A 26 -8.47 12.50 -8.21
C SER A 26 -9.43 11.57 -8.97
N VAL A 27 -9.05 10.30 -9.15
CA VAL A 27 -9.89 9.30 -9.85
C VAL A 27 -11.25 9.16 -9.16
N GLU A 28 -11.24 9.24 -7.83
CA GLU A 28 -12.40 9.18 -6.95
C GLU A 28 -13.34 10.38 -7.14
N GLU A 29 -12.79 11.59 -7.33
CA GLU A 29 -13.56 12.79 -7.63
C GLU A 29 -14.28 12.66 -8.97
N LEU A 30 -13.62 12.13 -9.99
CA LEU A 30 -14.26 11.99 -11.29
C LEU A 30 -15.32 10.89 -11.30
N ASP A 31 -15.06 9.76 -10.66
CA ASP A 31 -16.06 8.71 -10.46
C ASP A 31 -17.30 9.27 -9.72
N CYS A 32 -17.11 10.10 -8.70
CA CYS A 32 -18.20 10.80 -8.02
C CYS A 32 -19.06 11.65 -8.97
N MET A 33 -18.41 12.44 -9.82
CA MET A 33 -19.11 13.31 -10.78
C MET A 33 -19.86 12.48 -11.85
N LEU A 34 -19.26 11.40 -12.32
CA LEU A 34 -19.89 10.50 -13.31
C LEU A 34 -21.12 9.80 -12.75
N ARG A 35 -21.05 9.29 -11.50
CA ARG A 35 -22.17 8.60 -10.84
C ARG A 35 -23.42 9.47 -10.67
N HIS A 36 -23.25 10.79 -10.59
CA HIS A 36 -24.35 11.72 -10.36
C HIS A 36 -24.61 12.70 -11.52
N TYR A 37 -23.99 12.47 -12.69
CA TYR A 37 -24.13 13.34 -13.87
C TYR A 37 -25.59 13.55 -14.32
N ASN A 38 -26.43 12.51 -14.22
CA ASN A 38 -27.83 12.55 -14.66
C ASN A 38 -28.83 13.01 -13.59
N LYS A 39 -28.37 13.48 -12.43
CA LYS A 39 -29.26 13.85 -11.32
C LYS A 39 -29.65 15.32 -11.43
N THR A 40 -30.82 15.59 -12.00
CA THR A 40 -31.35 16.95 -12.16
C THR A 40 -32.46 17.24 -11.15
N PHE A 41 -32.40 18.43 -10.54
CA PHE A 41 -33.52 18.99 -9.78
C PHE A 41 -34.39 19.86 -10.71
N SER A 42 -35.65 20.09 -10.33
CA SER A 42 -36.55 20.99 -11.07
C SER A 42 -36.01 22.43 -11.01
N GLU A 43 -36.24 23.23 -12.06
CA GLU A 43 -35.75 24.62 -12.15
C GLU A 43 -36.28 25.55 -11.03
N GLU A 44 -37.32 25.12 -10.29
CA GLU A 44 -37.94 25.88 -9.21
C GLU A 44 -37.35 25.60 -7.81
N ASP A 45 -36.47 24.60 -7.67
CA ASP A 45 -35.85 24.26 -6.39
C ASP A 45 -34.40 24.79 -6.35
N ASP A 46 -34.02 25.58 -5.33
CA ASP A 46 -32.62 25.82 -5.04
C ASP A 46 -31.96 24.50 -4.56
N PHE A 47 -30.76 24.20 -5.06
CA PHE A 47 -30.02 22.98 -4.69
C PHE A 47 -28.50 23.18 -4.70
N CYS A 48 -27.80 22.35 -3.95
CA CYS A 48 -26.35 22.23 -4.00
C CYS A 48 -25.96 21.15 -5.02
N ASN A 49 -25.00 21.45 -5.90
CA ASN A 49 -24.47 20.52 -6.91
C ASN A 49 -23.67 19.37 -6.29
N THR A 50 -23.52 18.27 -7.02
CA THR A 50 -22.61 17.18 -6.63
C THR A 50 -21.19 17.72 -6.45
N THR A 51 -20.52 17.32 -5.37
CA THR A 51 -19.16 17.77 -5.07
C THR A 51 -18.35 16.69 -4.37
N TRP A 52 -17.03 16.74 -4.57
CA TRP A 52 -16.05 15.97 -3.83
C TRP A 52 -15.34 16.87 -2.82
N ASP A 53 -15.25 16.44 -1.56
CA ASP A 53 -14.60 17.22 -0.49
C ASP A 53 -13.17 16.77 -0.18
N GLY A 54 -12.61 15.88 -0.98
CA GLY A 54 -11.31 15.22 -0.73
C GLY A 54 -11.44 13.86 -0.03
N LEU A 55 -12.62 13.50 0.47
CA LEU A 55 -12.83 12.27 1.23
C LEU A 55 -14.06 11.47 0.81
N SER A 56 -15.18 12.13 0.53
CA SER A 56 -16.42 11.47 0.12
C SER A 56 -17.19 12.25 -0.93
N CYS A 57 -17.99 11.51 -1.69
CA CYS A 57 -18.85 12.03 -2.74
C CYS A 57 -20.16 12.54 -2.15
N TRP A 58 -20.42 13.85 -2.29
CA TRP A 58 -21.65 14.47 -1.83
C TRP A 58 -22.61 14.62 -3.02
N PRO A 59 -23.74 13.91 -3.03
CA PRO A 59 -24.68 13.99 -4.13
C PRO A 59 -25.42 15.32 -4.10
N ALA A 60 -25.88 15.75 -5.27
CA ALA A 60 -26.70 16.95 -5.37
C ALA A 60 -27.94 16.85 -4.43
N THR A 61 -28.19 17.92 -3.68
CA THR A 61 -29.09 17.96 -2.51
C THR A 61 -29.88 19.27 -2.48
N ARG A 62 -31.16 19.22 -2.11
CA ARG A 62 -32.03 20.42 -2.05
C ARG A 62 -31.53 21.43 -1.00
N ALA A 63 -31.65 22.72 -1.30
CA ALA A 63 -31.32 23.80 -0.39
C ALA A 63 -32.13 23.72 0.92
N GLY A 64 -31.46 24.03 2.03
CA GLY A 64 -32.04 23.95 3.37
C GLY A 64 -32.17 22.53 3.92
N THR A 65 -31.49 21.54 3.33
CA THR A 65 -31.51 20.15 3.79
C THR A 65 -30.11 19.62 4.08
N THR A 66 -30.04 18.65 5.00
CA THR A 66 -28.81 17.93 5.35
C THR A 66 -28.83 16.56 4.67
N VAL A 67 -27.78 16.26 3.91
CA VAL A 67 -27.59 14.95 3.30
C VAL A 67 -26.78 14.05 4.21
N ILE A 68 -27.10 12.77 4.18
CA ILE A 68 -26.47 11.72 4.99
C ILE A 68 -25.91 10.67 4.02
N ILE A 69 -24.64 10.35 4.18
CA ILE A 69 -23.94 9.28 3.44
C ILE A 69 -23.28 8.33 4.43
N LYS A 70 -23.04 7.09 4.00
CA LYS A 70 -22.27 6.15 4.83
C LYS A 70 -20.83 6.61 4.94
N CYS A 71 -20.19 6.30 6.06
CA CYS A 71 -18.75 6.46 6.20
C CYS A 71 -17.99 5.62 5.15
N MET A 72 -16.79 6.07 4.79
CA MET A 72 -15.90 5.34 3.91
C MET A 72 -15.52 3.97 4.50
N GLU A 73 -15.27 2.99 3.65
CA GLU A 73 -14.85 1.66 4.09
C GLU A 73 -13.35 1.66 4.45
N PHE A 74 -12.54 2.36 3.65
CA PHE A 74 -11.10 2.47 3.85
C PHE A 74 -10.62 3.90 3.65
N LEU A 75 -9.73 4.35 4.53
CA LEU A 75 -8.94 5.57 4.36
C LEU A 75 -7.48 5.26 4.69
N ASN A 76 -6.58 5.48 3.73
CA ASN A 76 -5.14 5.19 3.90
C ASN A 76 -4.85 3.77 4.43
N ARG A 77 -5.56 2.75 3.93
CA ARG A 77 -5.48 1.34 4.36
C ARG A 77 -5.96 1.06 5.79
N VAL A 78 -6.64 2.00 6.43
CA VAL A 78 -7.30 1.80 7.72
C VAL A 78 -8.79 1.54 7.48
N PRO A 79 -9.38 0.46 8.01
CA PRO A 79 -10.81 0.20 7.91
C PRO A 79 -11.60 1.14 8.84
N TYR A 80 -12.75 1.63 8.37
CA TYR A 80 -13.65 2.53 9.09
C TYR A 80 -15.03 1.91 9.29
N ASP A 81 -15.74 2.35 10.32
CA ASP A 81 -17.07 1.82 10.65
C ASP A 81 -18.11 2.32 9.66
N THR A 82 -18.54 1.45 8.75
CA THR A 82 -19.54 1.74 7.71
C THR A 82 -20.99 1.66 8.22
N THR A 83 -21.20 1.30 9.49
CA THR A 83 -22.52 1.36 10.13
C THR A 83 -22.92 2.78 10.49
N GLN A 84 -21.92 3.64 10.66
CA GLN A 84 -22.07 5.05 10.96
C GLN A 84 -22.18 5.88 9.67
N ASN A 85 -22.63 7.13 9.83
CA ASN A 85 -22.88 8.03 8.72
C ASN A 85 -22.13 9.36 8.87
N ALA A 86 -21.72 9.91 7.74
CA ALA A 86 -21.26 11.28 7.60
C ALA A 86 -22.42 12.17 7.13
N THR A 87 -22.40 13.44 7.53
CA THR A 87 -23.44 14.40 7.15
C THR A 87 -22.86 15.69 6.58
N ARG A 88 -23.61 16.34 5.70
CA ARG A 88 -23.27 17.67 5.19
C ARG A 88 -24.53 18.48 4.93
N GLU A 89 -24.49 19.74 5.36
CA GLU A 89 -25.60 20.66 5.17
C GLU A 89 -25.50 21.39 3.83
N CYS A 90 -26.61 21.45 3.10
CA CYS A 90 -26.82 22.37 2.00
C CYS A 90 -27.64 23.56 2.50
N HIS A 91 -27.03 24.75 2.55
CA HIS A 91 -27.69 25.94 3.04
C HIS A 91 -28.85 26.38 2.14
N ALA A 92 -29.78 27.18 2.68
CA ALA A 92 -30.95 27.67 1.96
C ALA A 92 -30.60 28.56 0.74
N ASN A 93 -29.36 29.05 0.64
CA ASN A 93 -28.87 29.82 -0.51
C ASN A 93 -28.28 28.95 -1.64
N GLY A 94 -28.43 27.62 -1.57
CA GLY A 94 -27.89 26.69 -2.57
C GLY A 94 -26.37 26.46 -2.47
N THR A 95 -25.74 26.82 -1.34
CA THR A 95 -24.30 26.59 -1.12
C THR A 95 -24.04 25.51 -0.08
N TRP A 96 -23.01 24.69 -0.30
CA TRP A 96 -22.58 23.69 0.66
C TRP A 96 -21.98 24.35 1.90
N ALA A 97 -22.21 23.73 3.06
CA ALA A 97 -21.44 24.04 4.27
C ALA A 97 -19.93 23.88 4.01
N ALA A 98 -19.15 24.74 4.66
CA ALA A 98 -17.70 24.81 4.51
C ALA A 98 -16.98 23.53 4.98
N ARG A 99 -17.61 22.75 5.89
CA ARG A 99 -17.09 21.48 6.38
C ARG A 99 -18.21 20.43 6.41
N SER A 100 -17.85 19.21 6.04
CA SER A 100 -18.60 17.98 6.24
C SER A 100 -18.35 17.43 7.65
N ASP A 101 -19.38 16.82 8.23
CA ASP A 101 -19.33 16.23 9.57
C ASP A 101 -19.08 14.71 9.46
N TYR A 102 -17.89 14.31 9.90
CA TYR A 102 -17.43 12.92 9.99
C TYR A 102 -17.23 12.47 11.45
N SER A 103 -17.84 13.15 12.44
CA SER A 103 -17.63 12.88 13.87
C SER A 103 -17.95 11.44 14.31
N GLU A 104 -18.89 10.81 13.62
CA GLU A 104 -19.29 9.41 13.83
C GLU A 104 -18.46 8.40 13.03
N CYS A 105 -17.70 8.86 12.02
CA CYS A 105 -16.84 7.99 11.20
C CYS A 105 -15.53 7.71 11.94
N ARG A 106 -15.51 6.62 12.70
CA ARG A 106 -14.35 6.18 13.46
C ARG A 106 -13.64 5.04 12.76
N PRO A 107 -12.30 4.95 12.88
CA PRO A 107 -11.60 3.76 12.49
C PRO A 107 -12.18 2.59 13.28
N LEU A 108 -12.40 1.46 12.63
CA LEU A 108 -12.73 0.24 13.35
C LEU A 108 -11.52 -0.08 14.22
N ASP A 109 -11.73 -0.10 15.54
CA ASP A 109 -10.74 -0.66 16.45
C ASP A 109 -10.48 -2.07 15.93
N GLN A 110 -9.25 -2.30 15.47
CA GLN A 110 -8.73 -3.64 15.19
C GLN A 110 -8.64 -4.41 16.50
N LYS A 111 -9.80 -4.73 17.10
CA LYS A 111 -9.92 -5.83 18.03
C LYS A 111 -10.07 -7.07 17.18
N ASP A 112 -8.95 -7.78 17.06
CA ASP A 112 -8.86 -9.21 16.83
C ASP A 112 -8.98 -9.77 15.40
N GLU A 113 -9.31 -9.01 14.35
CA GLU A 113 -9.24 -9.54 12.96
C GLU A 113 -7.94 -9.18 12.21
N SER A 114 -7.24 -8.12 12.62
CA SER A 114 -5.89 -7.86 12.11
C SER A 114 -4.81 -8.67 12.78
N PHE A 115 -5.17 -9.47 13.80
CA PHE A 115 -4.31 -10.53 14.25
C PHE A 115 -4.13 -11.46 13.04
N GLU A 116 -5.20 -12.07 12.51
CA GLU A 116 -5.13 -13.13 11.47
C GLU A 116 -4.46 -12.75 10.13
N VAL A 117 -4.62 -11.52 9.63
CA VAL A 117 -4.00 -11.11 8.34
C VAL A 117 -2.55 -10.62 8.53
N LEU A 118 -2.16 -10.23 9.74
CA LEU A 118 -0.80 -9.77 10.03
C LEU A 118 0.20 -10.93 10.15
N TRP A 119 -0.24 -12.17 10.44
CA TRP A 119 0.62 -13.36 10.34
C TRP A 119 1.01 -13.60 8.88
N ASP A 120 0.09 -13.50 7.93
CA ASP A 120 0.33 -13.98 6.56
C ASP A 120 1.41 -13.19 5.80
N VAL A 121 1.50 -11.87 6.01
CA VAL A 121 2.50 -11.02 5.31
C VAL A 121 3.76 -10.78 6.14
N LYS A 122 3.71 -10.86 7.49
CA LYS A 122 4.92 -10.82 8.32
C LYS A 122 5.62 -12.17 8.41
N ASP A 123 4.96 -13.28 8.12
CA ASP A 123 5.55 -14.62 8.21
C ASP A 123 6.67 -14.83 7.20
N ALA A 124 6.53 -14.36 5.95
CA ALA A 124 7.56 -14.56 4.93
C ALA A 124 8.87 -13.82 5.25
N HIS A 125 8.80 -12.56 5.68
CA HIS A 125 10.01 -11.82 6.06
C HIS A 125 10.60 -12.32 7.39
N THR A 126 9.75 -12.75 8.33
CA THR A 126 10.21 -13.24 9.64
C THR A 126 10.87 -14.61 9.51
N ILE A 127 10.28 -15.55 8.77
CA ILE A 127 10.88 -16.86 8.54
C ILE A 127 12.19 -16.76 7.75
N TYR A 128 12.23 -15.85 6.77
CA TYR A 128 13.44 -15.52 6.04
C TYR A 128 14.52 -14.99 7.00
N SER A 129 14.19 -13.98 7.81
CA SER A 129 15.13 -13.39 8.77
C SER A 129 15.69 -14.42 9.77
N ILE A 130 14.84 -15.29 10.31
CA ILE A 130 15.25 -16.37 11.23
C ILE A 130 16.15 -17.39 10.51
N GLY A 131 15.82 -17.77 9.27
CA GLY A 131 16.61 -18.69 8.46
C GLY A 131 18.03 -18.18 8.17
N TYR A 132 18.17 -16.89 7.84
CA TYR A 132 19.47 -16.24 7.67
C TYR A 132 20.26 -16.20 8.99
N GLY A 133 19.60 -15.86 10.10
CA GLY A 133 20.24 -15.88 11.42
C GLY A 133 20.79 -17.26 11.81
N LEU A 134 20.00 -18.32 11.61
CA LEU A 134 20.40 -19.69 11.91
C LEU A 134 21.58 -20.14 11.03
N SER A 135 21.55 -19.79 9.74
CA SER A 135 22.61 -20.13 8.78
C SER A 135 23.93 -19.45 9.14
N LEU A 136 23.88 -18.17 9.53
CA LEU A 136 25.05 -17.41 9.98
C LEU A 136 25.71 -18.05 11.22
N ILE A 137 24.89 -18.45 12.20
CA ILE A 137 25.40 -19.10 13.43
C ILE A 137 26.06 -20.44 13.09
N ALA A 138 25.44 -21.25 12.23
CA ALA A 138 26.00 -22.53 11.80
C ALA A 138 27.34 -22.36 11.06
N LEU A 139 27.42 -21.38 10.14
CA LEU A 139 28.66 -21.05 9.42
C LEU A 139 29.77 -20.57 10.36
N ALA A 140 29.44 -19.71 11.32
CA ALA A 140 30.39 -19.21 12.29
C ALA A 140 30.98 -20.34 13.16
N ILE A 141 30.13 -21.28 13.63
CA ILE A 141 30.58 -22.44 14.40
C ILE A 141 31.48 -23.36 13.55
N ALA A 142 31.11 -23.61 12.29
CA ALA A 142 31.91 -24.41 11.38
C ALA A 142 33.31 -23.81 11.15
N LEU A 143 33.39 -22.50 10.88
CA LEU A 143 34.66 -21.78 10.72
C LEU A 143 35.49 -21.80 12.00
N TRP A 144 34.86 -21.61 13.16
CA TRP A 144 35.54 -21.68 14.46
C TRP A 144 36.22 -23.02 14.68
N ILE A 145 35.51 -24.12 14.41
CA ILE A 145 36.06 -25.49 14.53
C ILE A 145 37.25 -25.70 13.59
N PHE A 146 37.13 -25.29 12.32
CA PHE A 146 38.23 -25.44 11.35
C PHE A 146 39.45 -24.56 11.64
N MET A 147 39.25 -23.37 12.23
CA MET A 147 40.35 -22.51 12.67
C MET A 147 41.02 -23.04 13.93
N TYR A 148 40.23 -23.52 14.90
CA TYR A 148 40.73 -24.02 16.18
C TYR A 148 41.58 -25.29 16.01
N PHE A 149 41.12 -26.25 15.21
CA PHE A 149 41.88 -27.47 14.92
C PHE A 149 42.85 -27.23 13.75
N SER A 150 44.01 -26.66 14.06
CA SER A 150 45.09 -26.43 13.09
C SER A 150 45.53 -27.69 12.34
N ASP A 151 45.36 -28.85 12.96
CA ASP A 151 45.70 -30.16 12.40
C ASP A 151 44.76 -30.61 11.26
N LEU A 152 43.57 -30.01 11.14
CA LEU A 152 42.61 -30.33 10.08
C LEU A 152 42.85 -29.50 8.79
N ARG A 153 43.81 -28.57 8.77
CA ARG A 153 44.11 -27.68 7.61
C ARG A 153 44.88 -28.41 6.49
N CYS A 154 44.33 -29.50 5.97
CA CYS A 154 44.80 -30.13 4.72
C CYS A 154 44.34 -29.31 3.49
N LEU A 155 44.97 -29.53 2.33
CA LEU A 155 44.61 -28.90 1.03
C LEU A 155 43.09 -28.89 0.77
N ARG A 156 42.41 -30.02 1.03
CA ARG A 156 40.96 -30.16 0.89
C ARG A 156 40.18 -29.27 1.87
N ASN A 157 40.59 -29.20 3.13
CA ASN A 157 39.91 -28.41 4.15
C ASN A 157 40.12 -26.90 3.94
N THR A 158 41.25 -26.49 3.35
CA THR A 158 41.48 -25.10 2.95
C THR A 158 40.48 -24.64 1.88
N ILE A 159 40.17 -25.48 0.89
CA ILE A 159 39.15 -25.16 -0.13
C ILE A 159 37.77 -24.98 0.52
N HIS A 160 37.38 -25.90 1.41
CA HIS A 160 36.11 -25.79 2.13
C HIS A 160 36.05 -24.55 3.04
N THR A 161 37.15 -24.22 3.72
CA THR A 161 37.23 -23.02 4.57
C THR A 161 37.10 -21.75 3.74
N ASN A 162 37.78 -21.65 2.60
CA ASN A 162 37.66 -20.50 1.71
C ASN A 162 36.22 -20.30 1.21
N LEU A 163 35.51 -21.39 0.88
CA LEU A 163 34.11 -21.34 0.49
C LEU A 163 33.20 -20.89 1.66
N LEU A 164 33.41 -21.42 2.86
CA LEU A 164 32.65 -21.01 4.05
C LEU A 164 32.88 -19.54 4.43
N VAL A 165 34.10 -19.02 4.25
CA VAL A 165 34.42 -17.61 4.44
C VAL A 165 33.68 -16.73 3.42
N THR A 166 33.62 -17.13 2.14
CA THR A 166 32.85 -16.37 1.15
C THR A 166 31.35 -16.33 1.46
N TYR A 167 30.76 -17.45 1.91
CA TYR A 167 29.37 -17.47 2.37
C TYR A 167 29.13 -16.55 3.58
N LEU A 168 30.06 -16.51 4.54
CA LEU A 168 29.98 -15.59 5.68
C LEU A 168 29.93 -14.11 5.23
N PHE A 169 30.78 -13.69 4.29
CA PHE A 169 30.77 -12.32 3.79
C PHE A 169 29.49 -11.97 3.04
N ILE A 170 28.93 -12.92 2.27
CA ILE A 170 27.66 -12.76 1.57
C ILE A 170 26.53 -12.54 2.59
N ASP A 171 26.44 -13.40 3.62
CA ASP A 171 25.41 -13.29 4.66
C ASP A 171 25.53 -11.98 5.46
N LEU A 172 26.74 -11.59 5.85
CA LEU A 172 26.99 -10.31 6.52
C LEU A 172 26.54 -9.12 5.65
N THR A 173 26.80 -9.17 4.34
CA THR A 173 26.41 -8.09 3.45
C THR A 173 24.90 -8.02 3.26
N TRP A 174 24.22 -9.16 3.20
CA TRP A 174 22.77 -9.25 3.20
C TRP A 174 22.16 -8.61 4.46
N ILE A 175 22.71 -8.91 5.64
CA ILE A 175 22.26 -8.34 6.92
C ILE A 175 22.49 -6.82 6.95
N ILE A 176 23.64 -6.33 6.50
CA ILE A 176 23.94 -4.89 6.43
C ILE A 176 22.96 -4.19 5.49
N THR A 177 22.67 -4.78 4.33
CA THR A 177 21.70 -4.24 3.37
C THR A 177 20.30 -4.17 3.97
N ALA A 178 19.84 -5.24 4.63
CA ALA A 178 18.55 -5.26 5.31
C ALA A 178 18.48 -4.19 6.42
N ALA A 179 19.56 -3.99 7.18
CA ALA A 179 19.67 -2.95 8.18
C ALA A 179 19.67 -1.52 7.58
N LEU A 180 20.21 -1.33 6.38
CA LEU A 180 20.15 -0.05 5.67
C LEU A 180 18.75 0.23 5.12
N GLN A 181 18.05 -0.78 4.62
CA GLN A 181 16.68 -0.64 4.08
C GLN A 181 15.65 -0.26 5.15
N THR A 182 15.84 -0.68 6.41
CA THR A 182 14.99 -0.22 7.52
C THR A 182 15.28 1.22 7.94
N SER A 183 16.41 1.79 7.56
CA SER A 183 16.71 3.20 7.83
C SER A 183 16.02 4.06 6.76
N THR A 184 15.08 4.89 7.18
CA THR A 184 14.14 5.69 6.36
C THR A 184 14.79 6.82 5.54
N SER A 185 16.05 6.67 5.12
CA SER A 185 16.75 7.66 4.29
C SER A 185 16.75 7.23 2.83
N GLN A 186 16.20 8.09 1.97
CA GLN A 186 16.07 7.85 0.52
C GLN A 186 17.42 7.61 -0.18
N GLU A 187 18.51 8.15 0.39
CA GLU A 187 19.87 7.95 -0.11
C GLU A 187 20.46 6.59 0.30
N ALA A 188 20.16 6.08 1.51
CA ALA A 188 20.60 4.74 1.92
C ALA A 188 19.92 3.64 1.09
N ASN A 189 18.65 3.82 0.70
CA ASN A 189 17.95 2.87 -0.15
C ASN A 189 18.56 2.75 -1.55
N LYS A 190 19.03 3.86 -2.13
CA LYS A 190 19.74 3.85 -3.42
C LYS A 190 21.07 3.10 -3.34
N VAL A 191 21.85 3.36 -2.28
CA VAL A 191 23.15 2.68 -2.06
C VAL A 191 22.97 1.20 -1.77
N ALA A 192 21.99 0.82 -0.94
CA ALA A 192 21.66 -0.56 -0.65
C ALA A 192 21.26 -1.32 -1.93
N CYS A 193 20.42 -0.72 -2.78
CA CYS A 193 20.03 -1.31 -4.07
C CYS A 193 21.23 -1.53 -5.00
N PHE A 194 22.12 -0.54 -5.11
CA PHE A 194 23.32 -0.66 -5.94
C PHE A 194 24.28 -1.76 -5.45
N LEU A 195 24.49 -1.86 -4.13
CA LEU A 195 25.33 -2.91 -3.53
C LEU A 195 24.75 -4.31 -3.75
N VAL A 196 23.43 -4.48 -3.62
CA VAL A 196 22.75 -5.75 -3.88
C VAL A 196 22.97 -6.21 -5.32
N ILE A 197 22.81 -5.30 -6.29
CA ILE A 197 22.99 -5.62 -7.72
C ILE A 197 24.43 -6.04 -8.02
N LEU A 198 25.42 -5.35 -7.44
CA LEU A 198 26.84 -5.69 -7.67
C LEU A 198 27.31 -6.99 -6.99
N LEU A 199 26.59 -7.47 -5.97
CA LEU A 199 26.98 -8.67 -5.21
C LEU A 199 26.23 -9.93 -5.64
N ILE A 200 25.11 -9.78 -6.35
CA ILE A 200 24.32 -10.88 -6.92
C ILE A 200 24.81 -11.26 -8.33
N ILE A 201 25.48 -10.34 -9.04
CA ILE A 201 26.10 -10.56 -10.36
C ILE A 201 27.54 -11.07 -10.19
#